data_AF-A0A382DR74-F1
#
_entry.id   AF-A0A382DR74-F1
#
_cell.length_a   1.000
_cell.length_b   1.000
_cell.length_c   1.000
_cell.angle_alpha   90.00
_cell.angle_beta   90.00
_cell.angle_gamma   90.00
#
_symmetry.space_group_name_H-M   'P 1'
#
loop_
_entity.id
_entity.type
_entity.pdbx_description
1 polymer ?
#
loop_
_entity_poly.entity_id
_entity_poly.type
_entity_poly.pdbx_seq_one_letter_code
_entity_poly.pdbx_strand_id
1 'polypeptide(L)'
;MLNSFRNFTKSFWAKILLVIIIIPFVFWGMGGVFSGGSQNTLAKINNYNISTKNFEEYINALNINQEIIRENIDNSIIEQLLSDLINKTTLDLQSEDLEIVLSDNILSEIIKKDEKF
;
A
#
# COMPACT_ATOMS: atom_id res chain seq x y z
N MET A 1 39.99 16.49 -7.99
CA MET A 1 38.79 15.73 -8.40
C MET A 1 37.55 16.62 -8.43
N LEU A 2 37.14 17.24 -7.31
CA LEU A 2 35.98 18.14 -7.29
C LEU A 2 36.09 19.33 -8.26
N ASN A 3 37.28 19.94 -8.35
CA ASN A 3 37.53 21.03 -9.29
C ASN A 3 37.46 20.58 -10.75
N SER A 4 37.87 19.35 -11.07
CA SER A 4 37.78 18.78 -12.41
C SER A 4 36.33 18.55 -12.81
N PHE A 5 35.51 18.03 -11.89
CA PHE A 5 34.07 17.88 -12.08
C PHE A 5 33.38 19.24 -12.25
N ARG A 6 33.69 20.21 -11.39
CA ARG A 6 33.17 21.59 -11.47
C ARG A 6 33.53 22.27 -12.79
N ASN A 7 34.74 22.04 -13.30
CA ASN A 7 35.18 22.59 -14.59
C ASN A 7 34.49 21.88 -15.75
N PHE A 8 34.27 20.56 -15.67
CA PHE A 8 33.50 19.81 -16.66
C PHE A 8 32.04 20.29 -16.72
N THR A 9 31.35 20.46 -15.60
CA THR A 9 29.96 20.96 -15.56
C THR A 9 29.81 22.36 -16.18
N LYS A 10 30.86 23.18 -16.16
CA LYS A 10 30.88 24.50 -16.82
C LYS A 10 31.15 24.45 -18.32
N SER A 11 31.62 23.31 -18.85
CA SER A 11 31.96 23.15 -20.25
C SER A 11 30.72 23.19 -21.15
N PHE A 12 30.92 23.59 -22.40
CA PHE A 12 29.87 23.59 -23.42
C PHE A 12 29.29 22.18 -23.65
N TRP A 13 30.15 21.16 -23.69
CA TRP A 13 29.76 19.77 -23.84
C TRP A 13 28.87 19.26 -22.71
N ALA A 14 29.15 19.66 -21.46
CA ALA A 14 28.29 19.30 -20.33
C ALA A 14 26.91 19.95 -20.42
N LYS A 15 26.80 21.18 -20.94
CA LYS A 15 25.50 21.83 -21.16
C LYS A 15 24.68 21.11 -22.22
N ILE A 16 25.30 20.67 -23.32
CA ILE A 16 24.64 19.88 -24.37
C ILE A 16 24.14 18.54 -23.82
N LEU A 17 24.99 17.84 -23.08
CA LEU A 17 24.62 16.58 -22.44
C LEU A 17 23.45 16.78 -21.47
N LEU A 18 23.44 17.88 -20.72
CA LEU A 18 22.35 18.25 -19.81
C LEU A 18 21.04 18.54 -20.56
N VAL A 19 21.08 19.21 -21.72
CA VAL A 19 19.89 19.42 -22.56
C VAL A 19 19.33 18.10 -23.09
N ILE A 20 20.20 17.21 -23.59
CA ILE A 20 19.80 15.87 -24.07
C ILE A 20 19.16 15.06 -22.94
N ILE A 21 19.68 15.16 -21.72
CA ILE A 21 19.10 14.50 -20.55
C ILE A 21 17.77 15.12 -20.16
N ILE A 22 17.60 16.44 -20.18
CA ILE A 22 16.36 17.10 -19.72
C ILE A 22 15.18 16.90 -20.68
N ILE A 23 15.43 16.89 -22.00
CA ILE A 23 14.40 16.72 -23.04
C ILE A 23 13.43 15.56 -22.73
N PRO A 24 13.87 14.31 -22.47
CA PRO A 24 12.94 13.24 -22.17
C PRO A 24 12.08 13.51 -20.94
N PHE A 25 12.62 14.12 -19.88
CA PHE A 25 11.86 14.42 -18.66
C PHE A 25 10.82 15.51 -18.86
N VAL A 26 11.08 16.49 -19.73
CA VAL A 26 10.14 17.58 -20.04
C VAL A 26 9.04 17.10 -20.99
N PHE A 27 9.36 16.28 -22.00
CA PHE A 27 8.39 15.83 -22.99
C PHE A 27 7.59 14.58 -22.58
N TRP A 28 8.22 13.61 -21.91
CA TRP A 28 7.51 12.41 -21.42
C TRP A 28 6.93 12.60 -20.02
N GLY A 29 7.46 13.53 -19.22
CA GLY A 29 7.10 13.70 -17.82
C GLY A 29 7.56 12.51 -16.96
N MET A 30 7.77 12.75 -15.66
CA MET A 30 8.05 11.67 -14.69
C MET A 30 6.79 11.02 -14.12
N GLY A 31 5.60 11.51 -14.50
CA GLY A 31 4.33 11.03 -14.00
C GLY A 31 4.16 9.52 -14.21
N GLY A 32 4.32 9.04 -15.46
CA GLY A 32 4.14 7.63 -15.81
C GLY A 32 5.20 6.67 -15.27
N VAL A 33 6.44 7.16 -15.07
CA VAL A 33 7.58 6.33 -14.62
C VAL A 33 7.52 6.09 -13.10
N PHE A 34 6.93 7.02 -12.35
CA PHE A 34 6.67 6.86 -10.91
C PHE A 34 5.25 6.35 -10.60
N SER A 35 4.28 6.53 -11.50
CA SER A 35 2.89 6.07 -11.30
C SER A 35 2.61 4.67 -11.85
N GLY A 36 3.53 4.07 -12.61
CA GLY A 36 3.33 2.77 -13.27
C GLY A 36 3.34 1.55 -12.34
N GLY A 37 3.43 1.73 -11.02
CA GLY A 37 3.61 0.64 -10.07
C GLY A 37 2.35 0.31 -9.30
N SER A 38 1.58 -0.68 -9.74
CA SER A 38 0.79 -1.50 -8.81
C SER A 38 1.68 -2.40 -7.94
N GLN A 39 2.88 -1.94 -7.58
CA GLN A 39 3.90 -2.74 -6.89
C GLN A 39 3.54 -3.04 -5.43
N ASN A 40 2.56 -2.31 -4.88
CA ASN A 40 2.11 -2.49 -3.50
C ASN A 40 0.74 -3.18 -3.42
N THR A 41 0.33 -3.96 -4.42
CA THR A 41 -0.93 -4.75 -4.37
C THR A 41 -0.61 -6.21 -4.04
N LEU A 42 -1.21 -6.73 -2.96
CA LEU A 42 -1.08 -8.12 -2.54
C LEU A 42 -2.22 -9.00 -3.08
N ALA A 43 -3.43 -8.45 -3.20
CA ALA A 43 -4.59 -9.14 -3.75
C ALA A 43 -5.56 -8.15 -4.42
N LYS A 44 -6.41 -8.65 -5.31
CA LYS A 44 -7.44 -7.86 -5.99
C LYS A 44 -8.78 -8.57 -5.92
N ILE A 45 -9.80 -7.86 -5.42
CA ILE A 45 -11.19 -8.31 -5.34
C ILE A 45 -12.00 -7.41 -6.27
N ASN A 46 -12.43 -7.92 -7.42
CA ASN A 46 -13.08 -7.13 -8.47
C ASN A 46 -12.23 -5.89 -8.86
N ASN A 47 -12.72 -4.68 -8.54
CA ASN A 47 -12.04 -3.41 -8.80
C ASN A 47 -11.32 -2.85 -7.57
N TYR A 48 -11.37 -3.55 -6.44
CA TYR A 48 -10.72 -3.18 -5.19
C TYR A 48 -9.35 -3.86 -5.06
N ASN A 49 -8.31 -3.09 -4.75
CA ASN A 49 -6.95 -3.60 -4.55
C ASN A 49 -6.62 -3.62 -3.05
N ILE A 50 -6.26 -4.79 -2.53
CA ILE A 50 -5.68 -4.92 -1.19
C ILE A 50 -4.19 -4.64 -1.33
N SER A 51 -3.75 -3.58 -0.67
CA SER A 51 -2.35 -3.17 -0.69
C SER A 51 -1.52 -3.77 0.45
N THR A 52 -0.19 -3.72 0.33
CA THR A 52 0.72 -4.07 1.42
C THR A 52 0.43 -3.26 2.69
N LYS A 53 0.09 -1.98 2.52
CA LYS A 53 -0.31 -1.10 3.64
C LYS A 53 -1.56 -1.62 4.36
N ASN A 54 -2.58 -2.07 3.61
CA ASN A 54 -3.79 -2.64 4.22
C ASN A 54 -3.47 -3.89 5.03
N PHE A 55 -2.55 -4.72 4.54
CA PHE A 55 -2.12 -5.92 5.24
C PHE A 55 -1.34 -5.61 6.52
N GLU A 56 -0.40 -4.65 6.46
CA GLU A 56 0.32 -4.17 7.66
C GLU A 56 -0.64 -3.60 8.72
N GLU A 57 -1.59 -2.76 8.30
CA GLU A 57 -2.62 -2.21 9.20
C GLU A 57 -3.47 -3.31 9.83
N TYR A 58 -3.86 -4.33 9.05
CA TYR A 58 -4.62 -5.48 9.54
C TYR A 58 -3.85 -6.27 10.60
N ILE A 59 -2.59 -6.61 10.33
CA ILE A 59 -1.73 -7.34 11.30
C ILE A 59 -1.59 -6.52 12.59
N ASN A 60 -1.33 -5.22 12.47
CA ASN A 60 -1.19 -4.33 13.64
C ASN A 60 -2.48 -4.26 14.46
N ALA A 61 -3.65 -4.24 13.81
CA ALA A 61 -4.94 -4.23 14.49
C ALA A 61 -5.22 -5.52 15.28
N LEU A 62 -4.71 -6.67 14.80
CA LEU A 62 -4.83 -7.94 15.50
C LEU A 62 -3.97 -8.02 16.77
N ASN A 63 -3.03 -7.09 16.98
CA ASN A 63 -2.11 -7.07 18.13
C ASN A 63 -1.36 -8.40 18.33
N ILE A 64 -1.01 -9.08 17.23
CA ILE A 64 -0.28 -10.35 17.27
C ILE A 64 1.18 -10.07 17.64
N ASN A 65 1.75 -10.86 18.57
CA ASN A 65 3.18 -10.76 18.88
C ASN A 65 4.01 -11.09 17.64
N GLN A 66 4.93 -10.19 17.27
CA GLN A 66 5.83 -10.37 16.14
C GLN A 66 6.69 -11.64 16.26
N GLU A 67 7.02 -12.09 17.46
CA GLU A 67 7.74 -13.35 17.68
C GLU A 67 6.95 -14.56 17.19
N ILE A 68 5.63 -14.62 17.44
CA ILE A 68 4.76 -15.70 16.97
C ILE A 68 4.75 -15.74 15.43
N ILE A 69 4.69 -14.57 14.79
CA ILE A 69 4.74 -14.47 13.32
C ILE A 69 6.08 -14.98 12.80
N ARG A 70 7.19 -14.61 13.44
CA ARG A 70 8.54 -15.05 13.04
C ARG A 70 8.73 -16.55 13.20
N GLU A 71 8.27 -17.12 14.32
CA GLU A 71 8.38 -18.55 14.61
C GLU A 71 7.53 -19.41 13.66
N ASN A 72 6.47 -18.84 13.09
CA ASN A 72 5.52 -19.54 12.23
C ASN A 72 5.57 -19.09 10.77
N ILE A 73 6.64 -18.39 10.35
CA ILE A 73 6.75 -17.89 8.98
C ILE A 73 6.77 -19.02 7.95
N ASP A 74 7.35 -20.17 8.31
CA ASP A 74 7.37 -21.39 7.49
C ASP A 74 6.07 -22.21 7.59
N ASN A 75 5.19 -21.88 8.55
CA ASN A 75 3.90 -22.56 8.80
C ASN A 75 2.72 -21.82 8.16
N SER A 76 2.99 -21.06 7.09
CA SER A 76 1.99 -20.34 6.29
C SER A 76 1.13 -19.33 7.07
N ILE A 77 1.66 -18.76 8.17
CA ILE A 77 0.91 -17.78 8.97
C ILE A 77 0.59 -16.51 8.16
N ILE A 78 1.48 -16.13 7.23
CA ILE A 78 1.31 -14.93 6.40
C ILE A 78 0.16 -15.13 5.41
N GLU A 79 0.07 -16.31 4.79
CA GLU A 79 -0.98 -16.70 3.86
C GLU A 79 -2.34 -16.78 4.56
N GLN A 80 -2.38 -17.30 5.78
CA GLN A 80 -3.60 -17.34 6.59
C GLN A 80 -4.09 -15.92 6.90
N LEU A 81 -3.21 -15.06 7.41
CA LEU A 81 -3.55 -13.67 7.72
C LEU A 81 -4.01 -12.89 6.48
N LEU A 82 -3.38 -13.11 5.33
CA LEU A 82 -3.78 -12.47 4.07
C LEU A 82 -5.13 -13.00 3.60
N SER A 83 -5.37 -14.31 3.73
CA SER A 83 -6.66 -14.93 3.39
C SER A 83 -7.79 -14.38 4.26
N ASP A 84 -7.54 -14.21 5.55
CA ASP A 84 -8.52 -13.60 6.47
C ASP A 84 -8.85 -12.17 6.08
N LEU A 85 -7.83 -11.37 5.73
CA LEU A 85 -8.03 -10.00 5.23
C LEU A 85 -8.85 -9.99 3.93
N ILE A 86 -8.55 -10.88 2.98
CA ILE A 86 -9.30 -11.01 1.72
C ILE A 86 -10.76 -11.37 2.01
N ASN A 87 -11.00 -12.33 2.90
CA ASN A 87 -12.35 -12.77 3.28
C ASN A 87 -13.14 -11.64 3.93
N LYS A 88 -12.55 -10.95 4.91
CA LYS A 88 -13.17 -9.80 5.58
C LYS A 88 -13.51 -8.71 4.56
N THR A 89 -12.56 -8.32 3.73
CA THR A 89 -12.75 -7.28 2.72
C THR A 89 -13.85 -7.67 1.71
N THR A 90 -13.90 -8.95 1.33
CA THR A 90 -14.94 -9.47 0.43
C THR A 90 -16.33 -9.35 1.06
N LEU A 91 -16.48 -9.72 2.33
CA LEU A 91 -17.74 -9.61 3.06
C LEU A 91 -18.18 -8.15 3.25
N ASP A 92 -17.23 -7.27 3.55
CA ASP A 92 -17.49 -5.83 3.70
C ASP A 92 -18.01 -5.24 2.38
N LEU A 93 -17.35 -5.54 1.25
CA LEU A 93 -17.78 -5.10 -0.08
C LEU A 93 -19.15 -5.67 -0.50
N GLN A 94 -19.42 -6.93 -0.18
CA GLN A 94 -20.74 -7.53 -0.46
C GLN A 94 -21.84 -6.91 0.41
N SER A 95 -21.54 -6.57 1.66
CA SER A 95 -22.49 -5.92 2.55
C SER A 95 -22.87 -4.53 2.04
N GLU A 96 -21.91 -3.79 1.49
CA GLU A 96 -22.14 -2.50 0.84
C GLU A 96 -22.98 -2.65 -0.44
N ASP A 97 -22.65 -3.62 -1.31
CA ASP A 97 -23.40 -3.91 -2.55
C ASP A 97 -24.86 -4.31 -2.28
N LEU A 98 -25.10 -5.00 -1.17
CA LEU A 98 -26.43 -5.43 -0.75
C LEU A 98 -27.16 -4.40 0.14
N GLU A 99 -26.59 -3.21 0.35
CA GLU A 99 -27.12 -2.15 1.22
C GLU A 99 -27.43 -2.64 2.64
N ILE A 100 -26.64 -3.59 3.16
CA ILE A 100 -26.78 -4.11 4.52
C ILE A 100 -26.21 -3.07 5.49
N VAL A 101 -27.10 -2.41 6.22
CA VAL A 101 -26.74 -1.36 7.19
C VAL A 101 -27.15 -1.72 8.61
N LEU A 102 -26.34 -1.28 9.57
CA LEU A 102 -26.63 -1.43 11.00
C LEU A 102 -27.47 -0.23 11.46
N SER A 103 -28.61 -0.49 12.11
CA SER A 103 -29.42 0.59 12.70
C SER A 103 -28.79 1.17 13.96
N ASP A 104 -29.04 2.46 14.23
CA ASP A 104 -28.53 3.16 15.43
C ASP A 104 -28.91 2.46 16.74
N ASN A 105 -30.10 1.84 16.80
CA ASN A 105 -30.55 1.11 17.98
C ASN A 105 -29.69 -0.12 18.25
N ILE A 106 -29.42 -0.91 17.21
CA ILE A 106 -28.58 -2.11 17.32
C ILE A 106 -27.13 -1.70 17.61
N LEU A 107 -26.63 -0.65 16.95
CA LEU A 107 -25.30 -0.12 17.22
C LEU A 107 -25.16 0.35 18.67
N SER A 108 -26.15 1.10 19.19
CA SER A 108 -26.16 1.52 20.59
C SER A 108 -26.16 0.34 21.55
N GLU A 109 -26.87 -0.74 21.23
CA GLU A 109 -26.90 -1.94 22.06
C GLU A 109 -25.54 -2.67 22.05
N ILE A 110 -24.90 -2.78 20.89
CA ILE A 110 -23.56 -3.37 20.76
C ILE A 110 -22.55 -2.57 21.58
N ILE A 111 -22.52 -1.24 21.43
CA ILE A 111 -21.57 -0.37 22.14
C ILE A 111 -21.76 -0.46 23.66
N LYS A 112 -23.01 -0.45 24.15
CA LYS A 112 -23.30 -0.55 25.59
C LYS A 112 -22.94 -1.89 26.22
N LYS A 113 -22.75 -2.93 25.41
CA LYS A 113 -22.33 -4.27 25.85
C LYS A 113 -20.82 -4.46 25.81
N ASP A 114 -20.07 -3.55 25.20
CA ASP A 114 -18.61 -3.61 25.18
C ASP A 114 -18.06 -3.23 26.56
N GLU A 115 -17.26 -4.11 27.17
CA GLU A 115 -16.67 -3.89 28.51
C GLU A 115 -15.71 -2.69 28.56
N LYS A 116 -15.24 -2.19 27.42
CA LYS A 116 -14.32 -1.06 27.32
C LYS A 116 -15.03 0.30 27.21
N PHE A 117 -16.36 0.33 27.16
CA PHE A 117 -17.17 1.54 27.00
C PHE A 117 -17.95 1.86 28.27
#